data_AF-A0A1W9VVC4-F1
#
_entry.id   AF-A0A1W9VVC4-F1
#
_cell.length_a   1.000
_cell.length_b   1.000
_cell.length_c   1.000
_cell.angle_alpha   90.00
_cell.angle_beta   90.00
_cell.angle_gamma   90.00
#
_symmetry.space_group_name_H-M   'P 1'
#
loop_
_entity.id
_entity.type
_entity.pdbx_description
1 polymer ?
#
loop_
_entity_poly.entity_id
_entity_poly.type
_entity_poly.pdbx_seq_one_letter_code
_entity_poly.pdbx_strand_id
1 'polypeptide(L)'
;MKRIENILGFILIAFLLTAGQVIFKGNFFRIFIGLGFGYTLTRGYMGFAGSVNRVCRTGSTKLTKVLVVALITMIFFGMGVFIGLPWAKSYSWINNSLIKVGDRNGVFMPDLFKFDGLNGYLGATLLTAAFVGLVFFFANKFEAKRKKEGRNPGVDSEILQESVVKENKGLYDILFVKPWSLTTGAAVIVALFAILTGVTGNGWGASTIHGFWFGNILTTFGASADALAEYTGSSAKFFNGFLVHPVGFQNFGIILGTLIYLLTAGIFKSTFLSEIKIKPKEILIFAIGGLAMGIGTRLSNGCNVGALYTPIANFSLSGWIFFIFLFAGGILGNKIRGGKKINCVN
;
A
#
# COMPACT_ATOMS: atom_id res chain seq x y z
N MET A 1 19.11 23.16 8.72
CA MET A 1 18.21 22.55 7.72
C MET A 1 17.11 21.68 8.35
N LYS A 2 17.44 20.65 9.16
CA LYS A 2 16.42 19.78 9.82
C LYS A 2 15.36 20.54 10.64
N ARG A 3 15.76 21.59 11.38
CA ARG A 3 14.81 22.41 12.16
C ARG A 3 13.72 23.06 11.31
N ILE A 4 14.04 23.53 10.09
CA ILE A 4 13.05 24.17 9.20
C ILE A 4 12.05 23.13 8.69
N GLU A 5 12.52 21.95 8.28
CA GLU A 5 11.65 20.84 7.86
C GLU A 5 10.69 20.43 8.97
N ASN A 6 11.20 20.30 10.21
CA ASN A 6 10.38 19.96 11.36
C ASN A 6 9.29 21.00 11.61
N ILE A 7 9.64 22.30 11.59
CA ILE A 7 8.69 23.40 11.76
C ILE A 7 7.61 23.35 10.67
N LEU A 8 8.00 23.16 9.41
CA LEU A 8 7.04 23.02 8.30
C LEU A 8 6.11 21.81 8.48
N GLY A 9 6.64 20.69 8.98
CA GLY A 9 5.84 19.51 9.31
C GLY A 9 4.79 19.81 10.38
N PHE A 10 5.16 20.49 11.46
CA PHE A 10 4.21 20.88 12.52
C PHE A 10 3.20 21.93 12.07
N ILE A 11 3.61 22.90 11.24
CA ILE A 11 2.70 23.87 10.63
C ILE A 11 1.67 23.14 9.76
N LEU A 12 2.10 22.16 8.96
CA LEU A 12 1.20 21.37 8.11
C LEU A 12 0.20 20.56 8.96
N ILE A 13 0.65 19.95 10.06
CA ILE A 13 -0.24 19.26 11.01
C ILE A 13 -1.26 20.24 11.59
N ALA A 14 -0.82 21.40 12.09
CA ALA A 14 -1.70 22.40 12.68
C ALA A 14 -2.72 22.92 11.67
N PHE A 15 -2.30 23.19 10.43
CA PHE A 15 -3.16 23.60 9.34
C PHE A 15 -4.23 22.55 9.01
N LEU A 16 -3.86 21.28 8.93
CA LEU A 16 -4.82 20.21 8.63
C LEU A 16 -5.83 20.01 9.77
N LEU A 17 -5.42 20.21 11.02
CA LEU A 17 -6.32 20.11 12.17
C LEU A 17 -7.30 21.30 12.28
N THR A 18 -6.87 22.51 11.92
CA THR A 18 -7.71 23.72 12.07
C THR A 18 -8.51 24.04 10.80
N ALA A 19 -7.86 24.07 9.64
CA ALA A 19 -8.49 24.44 8.37
C ALA A 19 -8.98 23.22 7.58
N GLY A 20 -8.43 22.04 7.82
CA GLY A 20 -8.76 20.83 7.04
C GLY A 20 -10.25 20.46 7.12
N GLN A 21 -10.89 20.61 8.29
CA GLN A 21 -12.32 20.32 8.43
C GLN A 21 -13.18 21.27 7.58
N VAL A 22 -12.80 22.54 7.49
CA VAL A 22 -13.49 23.55 6.67
C VAL A 22 -13.28 23.30 5.17
N ILE A 23 -12.04 22.98 4.78
CA ILE A 23 -11.65 22.78 3.38
C ILE A 23 -12.29 21.49 2.81
N PHE A 24 -12.19 20.39 3.56
CA PHE A 24 -12.54 19.07 3.06
C PHE A 24 -13.93 18.58 3.46
N LYS A 25 -14.61 19.31 4.37
CA LYS A 25 -16.00 19.08 4.79
C LYS A 25 -16.25 17.59 5.09
N GLY A 26 -17.25 16.98 4.45
CA GLY A 26 -17.62 15.57 4.63
C GLY A 26 -16.54 14.55 4.27
N ASN A 27 -15.46 14.96 3.59
CA ASN A 27 -14.32 14.08 3.27
C ASN A 27 -13.16 14.17 4.27
N PHE A 28 -13.25 15.05 5.28
CA PHE A 28 -12.18 15.26 6.27
C PHE A 28 -11.77 13.96 6.96
N PHE A 29 -12.74 13.12 7.36
CA PHE A 29 -12.46 11.81 7.95
C PHE A 29 -11.57 10.93 7.08
N ARG A 30 -11.83 10.88 5.77
CA ARG A 30 -11.05 10.05 4.83
C ARG A 30 -9.63 10.57 4.68
N ILE A 31 -9.43 11.88 4.67
CA ILE A 31 -8.08 12.48 4.66
C ILE A 31 -7.36 12.16 5.96
N PHE A 32 -8.02 12.31 7.10
CA PHE A 32 -7.42 12.07 8.41
C PHE A 32 -6.99 10.61 8.58
N ILE A 33 -7.85 9.65 8.20
CA ILE A 33 -7.48 8.23 8.17
C ILE A 33 -6.36 7.97 7.16
N GLY A 34 -6.44 8.57 5.97
CA GLY A 34 -5.38 8.50 4.97
C GLY A 34 -4.03 8.97 5.51
N LEU A 35 -4.01 10.10 6.24
CA LEU A 35 -2.84 10.67 6.90
C LEU A 35 -2.27 9.68 7.91
N GLY A 36 -3.11 9.07 8.73
CA GLY A 36 -2.71 7.99 9.65
C GLY A 36 -2.04 6.82 8.94
N PHE A 37 -2.61 6.35 7.82
CA PHE A 37 -2.00 5.29 7.02
C PHE A 37 -0.66 5.72 6.43
N GLY A 38 -0.59 6.89 5.77
CA GLY A 38 0.64 7.40 5.18
C GLY A 38 1.77 7.55 6.19
N TYR A 39 1.45 8.13 7.35
CA TYR A 39 2.39 8.29 8.45
C TYR A 39 2.90 6.94 8.95
N THR A 40 1.99 6.01 9.25
CA THR A 40 2.30 4.70 9.82
C THR A 40 3.09 3.83 8.84
N LEU A 41 2.69 3.79 7.58
CA LEU A 41 3.36 3.01 6.53
C LEU A 41 4.80 3.49 6.31
N THR A 42 4.98 4.82 6.22
CA THR A 42 6.31 5.43 6.03
C THR A 42 7.21 5.12 7.23
N ARG A 43 6.66 5.25 8.43
CA ARG A 43 7.39 5.08 9.68
C ARG A 43 7.71 3.61 10.03
N GLY A 44 6.82 2.69 9.70
CA GLY A 44 6.97 1.26 9.93
C GLY A 44 7.75 0.52 8.83
N TYR A 45 8.29 1.24 7.84
CA TYR A 45 8.92 0.66 6.64
C TYR A 45 8.01 -0.29 5.84
N MET A 46 6.69 -0.09 5.91
CA MET A 46 5.69 -0.94 5.27
C MET A 46 5.20 -0.34 3.95
N GLY A 47 5.05 -1.22 2.94
CA GLY A 47 4.55 -0.84 1.62
C GLY A 47 5.45 0.17 0.90
N PHE A 48 4.88 0.81 -0.12
CA PHE A 48 5.61 1.74 -0.97
C PHE A 48 6.09 2.98 -0.21
N ALA A 49 5.26 3.54 0.66
CA ALA A 49 5.61 4.69 1.50
C ALA A 49 6.78 4.35 2.46
N GLY A 50 6.77 3.15 3.04
CA GLY A 50 7.87 2.65 3.87
C GLY A 50 9.18 2.42 3.10
N SER A 51 9.11 2.06 1.82
CA SER A 51 10.31 1.88 0.98
C SER A 51 11.11 3.18 0.81
N VAL A 52 10.43 4.33 0.80
CA VAL A 52 11.05 5.66 0.74
C VAL A 52 11.95 5.87 1.96
N ASN A 53 11.40 5.70 3.16
CA ASN A 53 12.15 5.85 4.41
C ASN A 53 13.28 4.81 4.56
N ARG A 54 13.05 3.57 4.11
CA ARG A 54 14.04 2.47 4.22
C ARG A 54 15.32 2.81 3.47
N VAL A 55 15.20 3.30 2.25
CA VAL A 55 16.37 3.66 1.43
C VAL A 55 17.07 4.91 1.98
N CYS A 56 16.34 5.83 2.62
CA CYS A 56 16.91 7.03 3.22
C CYS A 56 17.84 6.77 4.42
N ARG A 57 17.66 5.66 5.13
CA ARG A 57 18.40 5.38 6.38
C ARG A 57 19.48 4.32 6.27
N THR A 58 19.48 3.49 5.23
CA THR A 58 20.51 2.46 5.01
C THR A 58 21.76 2.96 4.29
N GLY A 59 21.87 4.26 3.99
CA GLY A 59 23.11 4.87 3.47
C GLY A 59 23.54 4.45 2.06
N SER A 60 22.73 3.69 1.31
CA SER A 60 23.09 3.27 -0.04
C SER A 60 22.99 4.45 -1.02
N THR A 61 24.00 4.65 -1.87
CA THR A 61 24.06 5.60 -3.01
C THR A 61 22.90 5.46 -4.03
N LYS A 62 21.96 4.54 -3.78
CA LYS A 62 20.66 4.38 -4.44
C LYS A 62 19.61 5.40 -3.96
N LEU A 63 19.96 6.23 -2.95
CA LEU A 63 19.16 7.26 -2.29
C LEU A 63 18.30 8.10 -3.26
N THR A 64 18.82 8.39 -4.44
CA THR A 64 18.18 9.34 -5.33
C THR A 64 17.14 8.81 -6.29
N LYS A 65 17.18 7.51 -6.55
CA LYS A 65 16.32 6.93 -7.59
C LYS A 65 14.89 6.77 -7.10
N VAL A 66 14.68 6.71 -5.78
CA VAL A 66 13.45 6.21 -5.19
C VAL A 66 12.24 7.06 -5.55
N LEU A 67 12.35 8.40 -5.46
CA LEU A 67 11.23 9.28 -5.77
C LEU A 67 10.88 9.24 -7.26
N VAL A 68 11.86 9.36 -8.15
CA VAL A 68 11.60 9.37 -9.59
C VAL A 68 11.10 8.01 -10.07
N VAL A 69 11.69 6.92 -9.57
CA VAL A 69 11.18 5.56 -9.77
C VAL A 69 9.76 5.44 -9.25
N ALA A 70 9.47 6.00 -8.07
CA ALA A 70 8.15 5.99 -7.48
C ALA A 70 7.12 6.71 -8.35
N LEU A 71 7.46 7.90 -8.85
CA LEU A 71 6.61 8.70 -9.73
C LEU A 71 6.37 7.99 -11.07
N ILE A 72 7.42 7.49 -11.71
CA ILE A 72 7.30 6.69 -12.95
C ILE A 72 6.39 5.49 -12.70
N THR A 73 6.69 4.69 -11.67
CA THR A 73 5.89 3.52 -11.33
C THR A 73 4.43 3.90 -11.10
N MET A 74 4.16 5.02 -10.43
CA MET A 74 2.79 5.46 -10.11
C MET A 74 2.02 5.93 -11.35
N ILE A 75 2.67 6.65 -12.27
CA ILE A 75 2.05 7.08 -13.54
C ILE A 75 1.66 5.85 -14.37
N PHE A 76 2.61 4.93 -14.58
CA PHE A 76 2.35 3.72 -15.36
C PHE A 76 1.41 2.75 -14.65
N PHE A 77 1.42 2.74 -13.31
CA PHE A 77 0.41 2.05 -12.51
C PHE A 77 -0.97 2.61 -12.74
N GLY A 78 -1.16 3.94 -12.67
CA GLY A 78 -2.41 4.61 -12.99
C GLY A 78 -2.88 4.31 -14.41
N MET A 79 -1.97 4.36 -15.39
CA MET A 79 -2.24 3.97 -16.77
C MET A 79 -2.70 2.50 -16.88
N GLY A 80 -2.03 1.58 -16.20
CA GLY A 80 -2.39 0.16 -16.21
C GLY A 80 -3.74 -0.10 -15.53
N VAL A 81 -4.04 0.60 -14.44
CA VAL A 81 -5.36 0.58 -13.81
C VAL A 81 -6.41 1.07 -14.80
N PHE A 82 -6.16 2.22 -15.44
CA PHE A 82 -7.09 2.82 -16.41
C PHE A 82 -7.39 1.86 -17.57
N ILE A 83 -6.36 1.27 -18.18
CA ILE A 83 -6.49 0.28 -19.26
C ILE A 83 -7.28 -0.96 -18.83
N GLY A 84 -7.10 -1.40 -17.58
CA GLY A 84 -7.79 -2.58 -17.05
C GLY A 84 -9.21 -2.32 -16.51
N LEU A 85 -9.64 -1.06 -16.36
CA LEU A 85 -10.99 -0.74 -15.85
C LEU A 85 -12.14 -1.36 -16.69
N PRO A 86 -12.11 -1.30 -18.04
CA PRO A 86 -13.13 -1.97 -18.85
C PRO A 86 -13.09 -3.48 -18.65
N TRP A 87 -11.90 -4.09 -18.62
CA TRP A 87 -11.75 -5.55 -18.50
C TRP A 87 -12.38 -6.10 -17.23
N ALA A 88 -12.14 -5.43 -16.11
CA ALA A 88 -12.71 -5.81 -14.82
C ALA A 88 -14.24 -5.78 -14.83
N LYS A 89 -14.91 -5.11 -15.77
CA LYS A 89 -16.39 -5.11 -15.91
C LYS A 89 -16.86 -6.08 -17.00
N SER A 90 -16.16 -6.12 -18.12
CA SER A 90 -16.58 -6.86 -19.31
C SER A 90 -16.38 -8.38 -19.19
N TYR A 91 -15.37 -8.84 -18.44
CA TYR A 91 -15.06 -10.26 -18.37
C TYR A 91 -15.69 -10.94 -17.16
N SER A 92 -16.61 -11.86 -17.43
CA SER A 92 -17.33 -12.63 -16.40
C SER A 92 -16.39 -13.47 -15.53
N TRP A 93 -15.27 -13.97 -16.05
CA TRP A 93 -14.29 -14.75 -15.28
C TRP A 93 -13.50 -13.94 -14.25
N ILE A 94 -13.46 -12.61 -14.37
CA ILE A 94 -12.83 -11.73 -13.37
C ILE A 94 -13.80 -11.51 -12.19
N ASN A 95 -15.09 -11.39 -12.49
CA ASN A 95 -16.10 -11.07 -11.48
C ASN A 95 -16.76 -12.29 -10.88
N ASN A 96 -16.88 -13.41 -11.60
CA ASN A 96 -17.53 -14.60 -11.10
C ASN A 96 -16.51 -15.56 -10.50
N SER A 97 -16.79 -15.99 -9.27
CA SER A 97 -16.00 -17.04 -8.65
C SER A 97 -16.31 -18.39 -9.26
N LEU A 98 -15.26 -19.20 -9.47
CA LEU A 98 -15.37 -20.59 -9.91
C LEU A 98 -16.04 -21.48 -8.84
N ILE A 99 -15.84 -21.14 -7.57
CA ILE A 99 -16.39 -21.87 -6.43
C ILE A 99 -17.26 -20.90 -5.64
N LYS A 100 -18.53 -21.24 -5.50
CA LYS A 100 -19.51 -20.45 -4.74
C LYS A 100 -20.06 -21.32 -3.61
N VAL A 101 -20.10 -20.76 -2.42
CA VAL A 101 -20.69 -21.40 -1.24
C VAL A 101 -21.67 -20.42 -0.63
N GLY A 102 -22.92 -20.87 -0.42
CA GLY A 102 -24.02 -20.00 -0.04
C GLY A 102 -24.50 -19.14 -1.21
N ASP A 103 -25.15 -18.02 -0.88
CA ASP A 103 -25.81 -17.14 -1.87
C ASP A 103 -24.86 -16.10 -2.48
N ARG A 104 -23.60 -16.07 -2.02
CA ARG A 104 -22.62 -15.06 -2.40
C ARG A 104 -21.75 -15.54 -3.56
N ASN A 105 -21.24 -14.56 -4.30
CA ASN A 105 -20.30 -14.80 -5.38
C ASN A 105 -18.88 -15.04 -4.86
N GLY A 106 -18.61 -16.26 -4.39
CA GLY A 106 -17.33 -16.69 -3.85
C GLY A 106 -17.48 -17.57 -2.62
N VAL A 107 -16.37 -17.78 -1.91
CA VAL A 107 -16.36 -18.54 -0.66
C VAL A 107 -16.17 -17.58 0.51
N PHE A 108 -17.27 -17.28 1.19
CA PHE A 108 -17.29 -16.58 2.47
C PHE A 108 -17.20 -17.64 3.57
N MET A 109 -16.13 -17.64 4.36
CA MET A 109 -15.82 -18.75 5.27
C MET A 109 -16.92 -19.05 6.28
N PRO A 110 -17.68 -18.08 6.84
CA PRO A 110 -18.79 -18.40 7.73
C PRO A 110 -19.87 -19.29 7.09
N ASP A 111 -20.07 -19.21 5.77
CA ASP A 111 -21.04 -20.08 5.09
C ASP A 111 -20.62 -21.57 5.11
N LEU A 112 -19.34 -21.87 5.36
CA LEU A 112 -18.83 -23.24 5.52
C LEU A 112 -19.15 -23.84 6.89
N PHE A 113 -19.43 -23.01 7.89
CA PHE A 113 -19.51 -23.41 9.29
C PHE A 113 -20.86 -23.07 9.95
N LYS A 114 -21.95 -22.97 9.17
CA LYS A 114 -23.29 -22.64 9.67
C LYS A 114 -23.78 -23.53 10.84
N PHE A 115 -23.15 -24.68 11.03
CA PHE A 115 -23.40 -25.64 12.11
C PHE A 115 -22.71 -25.31 13.44
N ASP A 116 -21.90 -24.24 13.54
CA ASP A 116 -21.11 -23.92 14.73
C ASP A 116 -21.89 -23.22 15.87
N GLY A 117 -23.18 -22.94 15.67
CA GLY A 117 -24.03 -22.25 16.65
C GLY A 117 -23.77 -20.74 16.81
N LEU A 118 -22.81 -20.17 16.06
CA LEU A 118 -22.41 -18.76 16.08
C LEU A 118 -22.44 -18.15 14.67
N ASN A 119 -23.44 -18.56 13.87
CA ASN A 119 -23.64 -18.13 12.48
C ASN A 119 -22.41 -18.37 11.57
N GLY A 120 -21.58 -19.35 11.87
CA GLY A 120 -20.37 -19.70 11.11
C GLY A 120 -19.12 -18.91 11.45
N TYR A 121 -19.21 -17.88 12.29
CA TYR A 121 -18.08 -17.00 12.58
C TYR A 121 -17.01 -17.65 13.47
N LEU A 122 -17.38 -18.60 14.34
CA LEU A 122 -16.40 -19.32 15.16
C LEU A 122 -15.54 -20.20 14.26
N GLY A 123 -16.17 -21.01 13.42
CA GLY A 123 -15.46 -21.85 12.45
C GLY A 123 -14.59 -21.03 11.50
N ALA A 124 -15.11 -19.92 10.98
CA ALA A 124 -14.34 -19.02 10.12
C ALA A 124 -13.13 -18.38 10.82
N THR A 125 -13.27 -18.03 12.10
CA THR A 125 -12.18 -17.48 12.92
C THR A 125 -11.10 -18.53 13.18
N LEU A 126 -11.49 -19.76 13.54
CA LEU A 126 -10.56 -20.86 13.73
C LEU A 126 -9.83 -21.23 12.44
N LEU A 127 -10.53 -21.26 11.30
CA LEU A 127 -9.92 -21.50 9.99
C LEU A 127 -8.92 -20.39 9.61
N THR A 128 -9.29 -19.14 9.85
CA THR A 128 -8.40 -17.99 9.63
C THR A 128 -7.16 -18.08 10.52
N ALA A 129 -7.32 -18.42 11.80
CA ALA A 129 -6.21 -18.65 12.72
C ALA A 129 -5.31 -19.81 12.26
N ALA A 130 -5.88 -20.89 11.72
CA ALA A 130 -5.14 -22.00 11.14
C ALA A 130 -4.31 -21.56 9.92
N PHE A 131 -4.88 -20.76 9.01
CA PHE A 131 -4.14 -20.20 7.88
C PHE A 131 -3.01 -19.26 8.32
N VAL A 132 -3.24 -18.39 9.31
CA VAL A 132 -2.18 -17.56 9.90
C VAL A 132 -1.08 -18.42 10.52
N GLY A 133 -1.45 -19.45 11.29
CA GLY A 133 -0.52 -20.40 11.88
C GLY A 133 0.33 -21.13 10.84
N LEU A 134 -0.27 -21.51 9.71
CA LEU A 134 0.42 -22.13 8.58
C LEU A 134 1.44 -21.19 7.95
N VAL A 135 1.07 -19.92 7.73
CA VAL A 135 2.00 -18.89 7.21
C VAL A 135 3.16 -18.69 8.17
N PHE A 136 2.90 -18.57 9.47
CA PHE A 136 3.92 -18.41 10.50
C PHE A 136 4.87 -19.62 10.54
N PHE A 137 4.32 -20.84 10.49
CA PHE A 137 5.10 -22.07 10.45
C PHE A 137 6.05 -22.12 9.25
N PHE A 138 5.56 -21.86 8.04
CA PHE A 138 6.39 -21.87 6.84
C PHE A 138 7.43 -20.74 6.83
N ALA A 139 7.07 -19.55 7.29
CA ALA A 139 8.00 -18.43 7.41
C ALA A 139 9.17 -18.76 8.35
N ASN A 140 8.87 -19.25 9.56
CA ASN A 140 9.89 -19.64 10.54
C ASN A 140 10.75 -20.80 10.05
N LYS A 141 10.14 -21.80 9.40
CA LYS A 141 10.89 -22.93 8.82
C LYS A 141 11.85 -22.46 7.74
N PHE A 142 11.42 -21.53 6.88
CA PHE A 142 12.27 -20.96 5.84
C PHE A 142 13.41 -20.12 6.43
N GLU A 143 13.12 -19.29 7.43
CA GLU A 143 14.12 -18.49 8.13
C GLU A 143 15.15 -19.36 8.85
N ALA A 144 14.70 -20.38 9.59
CA ALA A 144 15.58 -21.33 10.26
C ALA A 144 16.50 -22.08 9.27
N LYS A 145 15.97 -22.47 8.10
CA LYS A 145 16.77 -23.07 7.02
C LYS A 145 17.84 -22.10 6.52
N ARG A 146 17.49 -20.84 6.27
CA ARG A 146 18.43 -19.80 5.82
C ARG A 146 19.53 -19.51 6.84
N LYS A 147 19.20 -19.49 8.13
CA LYS A 147 20.15 -19.34 9.24
C LYS A 147 21.15 -20.50 9.28
N LYS A 148 20.67 -21.75 9.13
CA LYS A 148 21.54 -22.94 9.05
C LYS A 148 22.49 -22.92 7.85
N GLU A 149 22.06 -22.35 6.73
CA GLU A 149 22.89 -22.19 5.52
C GLU A 149 23.90 -21.02 5.61
N GLY A 150 24.01 -20.34 6.76
CA GLY A 150 24.85 -19.14 6.92
C GLY A 150 24.39 -17.93 6.12
N ARG A 151 23.22 -18.01 5.47
CA ARG A 151 22.62 -16.93 4.67
C ARG A 151 21.69 -16.09 5.53
N ASN A 152 22.24 -15.50 6.59
CA ASN A 152 21.48 -14.58 7.44
C ASN A 152 21.89 -13.11 7.20
N PRO A 153 21.47 -12.47 6.10
CA PRO A 153 21.36 -11.03 6.09
C PRO A 153 20.00 -10.74 6.73
N GLY A 154 19.96 -10.32 8.00
CA GLY A 154 18.75 -9.67 8.51
C GLY A 154 18.34 -8.58 7.50
N VAL A 155 17.04 -8.40 7.26
CA VAL A 155 16.62 -7.38 6.30
C VAL A 155 17.06 -6.03 6.85
N ASP A 156 17.74 -5.18 6.06
CA ASP A 156 18.30 -3.91 6.58
C ASP A 156 17.28 -3.07 7.39
N SER A 157 16.01 -3.11 6.99
CA SER A 157 14.91 -2.45 7.71
C SER A 157 14.64 -3.05 9.08
N GLU A 158 14.72 -4.38 9.22
CA GLU A 158 14.53 -5.08 10.50
C GLU A 158 15.70 -4.78 11.45
N ILE A 159 16.94 -4.82 10.95
CA ILE A 159 18.13 -4.45 11.73
C ILE A 159 18.02 -2.99 12.21
N LEU A 160 17.58 -2.08 11.35
CA LEU A 160 17.33 -0.68 11.71
C LEU A 160 16.17 -0.53 12.72
N GLN A 161 15.11 -1.32 12.61
CA GLN A 161 14.00 -1.28 13.56
C GLN A 161 14.41 -1.83 14.94
N GLU A 162 15.20 -2.90 14.98
CA GLU A 162 15.66 -3.54 16.22
C GLU A 162 16.73 -2.73 16.96
N SER A 163 17.67 -2.12 16.23
CA SER A 163 18.72 -1.27 16.82
C SER A 163 18.16 -0.01 17.49
N VAL A 164 17.03 0.51 16.99
CA VAL A 164 16.39 1.73 17.45
C VAL A 164 15.67 1.58 18.80
N VAL A 165 15.16 0.38 19.10
CA VAL A 165 14.37 0.08 20.32
C VAL A 165 15.23 0.19 21.60
N LYS A 166 16.56 0.08 21.50
CA LYS A 166 17.46 -0.02 22.67
C LYS A 166 17.90 1.32 23.29
N GLU A 167 17.50 2.47 22.74
CA GLU A 167 17.97 3.79 23.20
C GLU A 167 16.85 4.61 23.87
N ASN A 168 17.06 5.03 25.13
CA ASN A 168 16.22 6.00 25.86
C ASN A 168 16.39 7.42 25.30
N LYS A 169 15.32 8.01 24.74
CA LYS A 169 15.30 9.39 24.20
C LYS A 169 13.94 10.06 24.41
N GLY A 170 13.87 11.38 24.22
CA GLY A 170 12.68 12.20 24.48
C GLY A 170 11.49 11.92 23.56
N LEU A 171 10.30 12.42 23.95
CA LEU A 171 9.01 12.16 23.29
C LEU A 171 9.00 12.50 21.79
N TYR A 172 9.67 13.58 21.38
CA TYR A 172 9.77 13.97 19.97
C TYR A 172 10.47 12.90 19.12
N ASP A 173 11.57 12.31 19.62
CA ASP A 173 12.29 11.27 18.89
C ASP A 173 11.45 9.99 18.78
N ILE A 174 10.73 9.65 19.86
CA ILE A 174 9.81 8.51 19.93
C ILE A 174 8.57 8.73 19.05
N LEU A 175 8.15 9.97 18.79
CA LEU A 175 6.95 10.25 18.00
C LEU A 175 7.22 10.59 16.55
N PHE A 176 8.36 11.16 16.17
CA PHE A 176 8.55 11.71 14.82
C PHE A 176 9.84 11.30 14.14
N VAL A 177 10.83 10.81 14.87
CA VAL A 177 12.16 10.54 14.29
C VAL A 177 12.38 9.04 14.13
N LYS A 178 12.21 8.24 15.18
CA LYS A 178 12.57 6.81 15.17
C LYS A 178 11.58 5.97 14.35
N PRO A 179 12.04 4.97 13.58
CA PRO A 179 11.13 4.02 12.96
C PRO A 179 10.39 3.22 14.03
N TRP A 180 9.17 2.78 13.72
CA TRP A 180 8.42 1.89 14.61
C TRP A 180 8.84 0.45 14.42
N SER A 181 8.72 -0.35 15.49
CA SER A 181 8.75 -1.80 15.36
C SER A 181 7.63 -2.26 14.42
N LEU A 182 7.81 -3.43 13.80
CA LEU A 182 6.79 -4.03 12.94
C LEU A 182 5.47 -4.25 13.69
N THR A 183 5.54 -4.62 14.97
CA THR A 183 4.37 -4.85 15.83
C THR A 183 3.56 -3.57 16.05
N THR A 184 4.21 -2.46 16.40
CA THR A 184 3.54 -1.17 16.59
C THR A 184 2.95 -0.66 15.28
N GLY A 185 3.69 -0.77 14.17
CA GLY A 185 3.18 -0.43 12.84
C GLY A 185 1.93 -1.23 12.47
N ALA A 186 1.97 -2.55 12.67
CA ALA A 186 0.84 -3.43 12.40
C ALA A 186 -0.38 -3.11 13.28
N ALA A 187 -0.17 -2.91 14.60
CA ALA A 187 -1.25 -2.59 15.54
C ALA A 187 -1.98 -1.29 15.15
N VAL A 188 -1.24 -0.24 14.80
CA VAL A 188 -1.83 1.04 14.38
C VAL A 188 -2.53 0.91 13.03
N ILE A 189 -1.98 0.16 12.08
CA ILE A 189 -2.67 -0.12 10.79
C ILE A 189 -3.98 -0.87 11.04
N VAL A 190 -4.00 -1.87 11.92
CA VAL A 190 -5.22 -2.61 12.28
C VAL A 190 -6.26 -1.68 12.89
N ALA A 191 -5.86 -0.80 13.83
CA ALA A 191 -6.77 0.18 14.42
C ALA A 191 -7.35 1.15 13.36
N LEU A 192 -6.50 1.70 12.49
CA LEU A 192 -6.94 2.60 11.41
C LEU A 192 -7.87 1.89 10.41
N PHE A 193 -7.57 0.63 10.08
CA PHE A 193 -8.38 -0.17 9.18
C PHE A 193 -9.74 -0.52 9.81
N ALA A 194 -9.78 -0.87 11.10
CA ALA A 194 -11.01 -1.12 11.82
C ALA A 194 -11.90 0.15 11.89
N ILE A 195 -11.30 1.30 12.21
CA ILE A 195 -12.02 2.59 12.23
C ILE A 195 -12.54 2.96 10.83
N LEU A 196 -11.71 2.81 9.78
CA LEU A 196 -12.14 3.05 8.40
C LEU A 196 -13.34 2.19 8.03
N THR A 197 -13.26 0.89 8.30
CA THR A 197 -14.31 -0.07 7.93
C THR A 197 -15.57 0.19 8.74
N GLY A 198 -15.44 0.43 10.05
CA GLY A 198 -16.58 0.70 10.93
C GLY A 198 -17.33 1.99 10.59
N VAL A 199 -16.62 3.06 10.21
CA VAL A 199 -17.26 4.35 9.87
C VAL A 199 -17.79 4.38 8.44
N THR A 200 -17.08 3.75 7.49
CA THR A 200 -17.44 3.87 6.06
C THR A 200 -18.24 2.70 5.51
N GLY A 201 -18.35 1.59 6.25
CA GLY A 201 -18.92 0.33 5.77
C GLY A 201 -18.14 -0.32 4.62
N ASN A 202 -16.97 0.22 4.27
CA ASN A 202 -16.17 -0.19 3.13
C ASN A 202 -14.74 -0.50 3.58
N GLY A 203 -14.12 -1.48 2.92
CA GLY A 203 -12.71 -1.79 3.14
C GLY A 203 -11.74 -0.75 2.57
N TRP A 204 -10.45 -0.98 2.78
CA TRP A 204 -9.40 -0.08 2.30
C TRP A 204 -9.16 -0.23 0.80
N GLY A 205 -9.63 0.76 0.03
CA GLY A 205 -9.35 0.89 -1.40
C GLY A 205 -8.19 1.84 -1.70
N ALA A 206 -7.36 1.50 -2.70
CA ALA A 206 -6.26 2.36 -3.16
C ALA A 206 -6.06 2.37 -4.68
N SER A 207 -6.14 1.22 -5.37
CA SER A 207 -5.75 1.15 -6.78
C SER A 207 -6.67 1.91 -7.74
N THR A 208 -8.01 1.77 -7.62
CA THR A 208 -8.99 2.31 -8.59
C THR A 208 -8.82 3.81 -8.84
N ILE A 209 -8.56 4.59 -7.79
CA ILE A 209 -8.43 6.04 -7.93
C ILE A 209 -7.24 6.44 -8.82
N HIS A 210 -6.17 5.64 -8.86
CA HIS A 210 -5.02 5.94 -9.70
C HIS A 210 -5.38 5.84 -11.20
N GLY A 211 -6.34 4.98 -11.56
CA GLY A 211 -6.90 4.93 -12.91
C GLY A 211 -7.72 6.19 -13.23
N PHE A 212 -8.56 6.65 -12.30
CA PHE A 212 -9.30 7.91 -12.50
C PHE A 212 -8.37 9.12 -12.56
N TRP A 213 -7.34 9.18 -11.72
CA TRP A 213 -6.31 10.23 -11.78
C TRP A 213 -5.58 10.23 -13.12
N PHE A 214 -5.26 9.05 -13.66
CA PHE A 214 -4.71 8.96 -15.02
C PHE A 214 -5.71 9.46 -16.07
N GLY A 215 -7.00 9.10 -15.96
CA GLY A 215 -8.04 9.65 -16.82
C GLY A 215 -8.16 11.18 -16.73
N ASN A 216 -8.04 11.76 -15.53
CA ASN A 216 -7.99 13.23 -15.35
C ASN A 216 -6.75 13.86 -15.98
N ILE A 217 -5.63 13.14 -16.06
CA ILE A 217 -4.49 13.61 -16.84
C ILE A 217 -4.87 13.64 -18.33
N LEU A 218 -5.54 12.61 -18.84
CA LEU A 218 -6.00 12.59 -20.25
C LEU A 218 -6.98 13.73 -20.57
N THR A 219 -7.85 14.14 -19.65
CA THR A 219 -8.74 15.29 -19.88
C THR A 219 -7.98 16.60 -20.05
N THR A 220 -6.83 16.77 -19.38
CA THR A 220 -5.95 17.94 -19.61
C THR A 220 -5.31 17.96 -21.00
N PHE A 221 -5.26 16.81 -21.68
CA PHE A 221 -4.81 16.67 -23.08
C PHE A 221 -5.98 16.62 -24.09
N GLY A 222 -7.20 16.97 -23.67
CA GLY A 222 -8.35 17.12 -24.57
C GLY A 222 -9.26 15.89 -24.67
N ALA A 223 -9.05 14.82 -23.89
CA ALA A 223 -10.01 13.72 -23.82
C ALA A 223 -11.31 14.17 -23.13
N SER A 224 -12.49 13.78 -23.65
CA SER A 224 -13.76 14.14 -23.02
C SER A 224 -14.04 13.25 -21.80
N ALA A 225 -14.57 13.84 -20.73
CA ALA A 225 -14.93 13.11 -19.52
C ALA A 225 -15.97 12.02 -19.80
N ASP A 226 -16.89 12.25 -20.75
CA ASP A 226 -17.91 11.30 -21.16
C ASP A 226 -17.34 10.10 -21.93
N ALA A 227 -16.38 10.32 -22.84
CA ALA A 227 -15.72 9.20 -23.53
C ALA A 227 -14.91 8.33 -22.55
N LEU A 228 -14.25 8.95 -21.57
CA LEU A 228 -13.54 8.20 -20.52
C LEU A 228 -14.51 7.46 -19.59
N ALA A 229 -15.67 8.05 -19.31
CA ALA A 229 -16.75 7.42 -18.56
C ALA A 229 -17.27 6.16 -19.25
N GLU A 230 -17.55 6.27 -20.55
CA GLU A 230 -17.98 5.18 -21.41
C GLU A 230 -16.94 4.06 -21.45
N TYR A 231 -15.68 4.40 -21.75
CA TYR A 231 -14.58 3.43 -21.78
C TYR A 231 -14.44 2.67 -20.46
N THR A 232 -14.41 3.38 -19.33
CA THR A 232 -14.22 2.77 -18.02
C THR A 232 -15.49 2.21 -17.39
N GLY A 233 -16.65 2.38 -18.04
CA GLY A 233 -17.99 2.12 -17.51
C GLY A 233 -18.28 2.84 -16.18
N SER A 234 -17.64 3.96 -15.91
CA SER A 234 -17.70 4.69 -14.63
C SER A 234 -18.39 6.04 -14.79
N SER A 235 -18.74 6.71 -13.70
CA SER A 235 -19.37 8.03 -13.77
C SER A 235 -18.41 9.10 -14.32
N ALA A 236 -18.85 9.90 -15.31
CA ALA A 236 -18.10 11.03 -15.88
C ALA A 236 -17.61 12.02 -14.83
N LYS A 237 -18.36 12.18 -13.72
CA LYS A 237 -17.96 12.99 -12.57
C LYS A 237 -16.53 12.69 -12.07
N PHE A 238 -16.06 11.45 -12.16
CA PHE A 238 -14.73 11.06 -11.67
C PHE A 238 -13.58 11.57 -12.54
N PHE A 239 -13.86 12.09 -13.74
CA PHE A 239 -12.88 12.67 -14.67
C PHE A 239 -12.90 14.21 -14.69
N ASN A 240 -13.60 14.84 -13.73
CA ASN A 240 -13.71 16.30 -13.56
C ASN A 240 -12.90 16.82 -12.35
N GLY A 241 -11.82 16.13 -11.97
CA GLY A 241 -10.90 16.53 -10.92
C GLY A 241 -10.28 15.36 -10.15
N PHE A 242 -9.11 15.59 -9.55
CA PHE A 242 -8.39 14.57 -8.78
C PHE A 242 -9.04 14.26 -7.41
N LEU A 243 -9.68 15.24 -6.76
CA LEU A 243 -10.29 15.09 -5.43
C LEU A 243 -11.82 15.10 -5.50
N VAL A 244 -12.38 14.25 -6.35
CA VAL A 244 -13.84 14.07 -6.48
C VAL A 244 -14.32 12.81 -5.77
N HIS A 245 -13.54 11.73 -5.86
CA HIS A 245 -13.90 10.44 -5.30
C HIS A 245 -13.51 10.34 -3.81
N PRO A 246 -14.34 9.79 -2.91
CA PRO A 246 -14.03 9.68 -1.48
C PRO A 246 -12.71 8.93 -1.20
N VAL A 247 -12.47 7.82 -1.91
CA VAL A 247 -11.18 7.09 -1.85
C VAL A 247 -10.00 7.94 -2.34
N GLY A 248 -10.22 8.92 -3.22
CA GLY A 248 -9.18 9.87 -3.63
C GLY A 248 -8.75 10.80 -2.52
N PHE A 249 -9.69 11.29 -1.70
CA PHE A 249 -9.35 12.01 -0.48
C PHE A 249 -8.52 11.16 0.49
N GLN A 250 -8.84 9.86 0.60
CA GLN A 250 -8.06 8.94 1.43
C GLN A 250 -6.64 8.73 0.90
N ASN A 251 -6.45 8.54 -0.41
CA ASN A 251 -5.12 8.35 -1.00
C ASN A 251 -4.31 9.65 -0.99
N PHE A 252 -4.96 10.80 -1.14
CA PHE A 252 -4.34 12.11 -0.92
C PHE A 252 -3.88 12.27 0.54
N GLY A 253 -4.70 11.84 1.50
CA GLY A 253 -4.31 11.75 2.90
C GLY A 253 -3.05 10.88 3.10
N ILE A 254 -2.94 9.73 2.43
CA ILE A 254 -1.73 8.86 2.50
C ILE A 254 -0.48 9.61 2.03
N ILE A 255 -0.59 10.37 0.94
CA ILE A 255 0.50 11.21 0.44
C ILE A 255 0.87 12.29 1.48
N LEU A 256 -0.13 12.98 2.05
CA LEU A 256 0.10 13.99 3.09
C LEU A 256 0.73 13.40 4.36
N GLY A 257 0.28 12.23 4.81
CA GLY A 257 0.86 11.54 5.97
C GLY A 257 2.31 11.14 5.76
N THR A 258 2.64 10.71 4.55
CA THR A 258 4.03 10.45 4.13
C THR A 258 4.85 11.73 4.18
N LEU A 259 4.34 12.82 3.61
CA LEU A 259 5.01 14.12 3.61
C LEU A 259 5.24 14.65 5.04
N ILE A 260 4.22 14.57 5.90
CA ILE A 260 4.32 14.97 7.31
C ILE A 260 5.44 14.20 7.98
N TYR A 261 5.49 12.87 7.86
CA TYR A 261 6.56 12.07 8.45
C TYR A 261 7.94 12.52 7.94
N LEU A 262 8.12 12.68 6.62
CA LEU A 262 9.40 13.08 6.04
C LEU A 262 9.87 14.46 6.54
N LEU A 263 8.94 15.41 6.68
CA LEU A 263 9.20 16.75 7.21
C LEU A 263 9.51 16.70 8.71
N THR A 264 8.67 16.03 9.51
CA THR A 264 8.86 15.95 10.97
C THR A 264 10.09 15.14 11.38
N ALA A 265 10.54 14.21 10.53
CA ALA A 265 11.76 13.44 10.74
C ALA A 265 13.02 14.16 10.21
N GLY A 266 12.89 15.29 9.51
CA GLY A 266 14.00 16.04 8.93
C GLY A 266 14.77 15.27 7.85
N ILE A 267 14.05 14.45 7.06
CA ILE A 267 14.62 13.65 5.95
C ILE A 267 14.01 14.01 4.59
N PHE A 268 13.15 15.02 4.52
CA PHE A 268 12.49 15.43 3.28
C PHE A 268 13.51 15.83 2.20
N LYS A 269 14.42 16.76 2.48
CA LYS A 269 15.43 17.22 1.52
C LYS A 269 16.36 16.11 1.06
N SER A 270 16.83 15.24 1.96
CA SER A 270 17.68 14.11 1.55
C SER A 270 16.92 13.12 0.65
N THR A 271 15.61 12.99 0.84
CA THR A 271 14.73 12.18 0.00
C THR A 271 14.47 12.82 -1.38
N PHE A 272 14.25 14.14 -1.44
CA PHE A 272 13.78 14.85 -2.64
C PHE A 272 14.87 15.56 -3.46
N LEU A 273 15.96 16.01 -2.86
CA LEU A 273 16.98 16.89 -3.49
C LEU A 273 18.31 16.17 -3.81
N SER A 274 18.36 14.85 -3.69
CA SER A 274 19.55 14.11 -4.10
C SER A 274 19.72 14.19 -5.66
N GLU A 275 20.94 14.02 -6.20
CA GLU A 275 21.22 13.93 -7.65
C GLU A 275 20.56 12.75 -8.42
N ILE A 276 19.60 13.03 -9.30
CA ILE A 276 18.86 12.02 -10.09
C ILE A 276 19.79 11.41 -11.15
N LYS A 277 20.36 10.24 -10.85
CA LYS A 277 21.14 9.45 -11.82
C LYS A 277 20.43 8.15 -12.19
N ILE A 278 19.37 8.21 -13.00
CA ILE A 278 18.63 7.02 -13.46
C ILE A 278 19.02 6.65 -14.89
N LYS A 279 19.26 5.35 -15.14
CA LYS A 279 19.52 4.86 -16.50
C LYS A 279 18.19 4.67 -17.25
N PRO A 280 18.10 4.98 -18.56
CA PRO A 280 16.88 4.78 -19.34
C PRO A 280 16.30 3.35 -19.26
N LYS A 281 17.17 2.33 -19.20
CA LYS A 281 16.75 0.93 -19.01
C LYS A 281 16.01 0.70 -17.69
N GLU A 282 16.40 1.40 -16.62
CA GLU A 282 15.71 1.30 -15.32
C GLU A 282 14.33 1.95 -15.39
N ILE A 283 14.20 3.12 -16.02
CA ILE A 283 12.90 3.78 -16.28
C ILE A 283 11.94 2.82 -16.98
N LEU A 284 12.41 2.16 -18.05
CA LEU A 284 11.59 1.20 -18.80
C LEU A 284 11.13 0.02 -17.93
N ILE A 285 12.03 -0.54 -17.11
CA ILE A 285 11.68 -1.65 -16.20
C ILE A 285 10.61 -1.21 -15.19
N PHE A 286 10.74 -0.02 -14.61
CA PHE A 286 9.77 0.49 -13.63
C PHE A 286 8.44 0.90 -14.28
N ALA A 287 8.48 1.41 -15.52
CA ALA A 287 7.28 1.69 -16.31
C ALA A 287 6.51 0.41 -16.63
N ILE A 288 7.19 -0.62 -17.15
CA ILE A 288 6.60 -1.93 -17.43
C ILE A 288 6.07 -2.56 -16.14
N GLY A 289 6.85 -2.50 -15.05
CA GLY A 289 6.44 -3.01 -13.74
C GLY A 289 5.21 -2.29 -13.21
N GLY A 290 5.16 -0.96 -13.30
CA GLY A 290 4.00 -0.14 -12.93
C GLY A 290 2.76 -0.53 -13.74
N LEU A 291 2.89 -0.62 -15.06
CA LEU A 291 1.81 -1.00 -15.96
C LEU A 291 1.27 -2.40 -15.64
N ALA A 292 2.16 -3.39 -15.50
CA ALA A 292 1.81 -4.77 -15.15
C ALA A 292 1.12 -4.85 -13.79
N MET A 293 1.61 -4.11 -12.78
CA MET A 293 0.95 -4.02 -11.48
C MET A 293 -0.45 -3.40 -11.61
N GLY A 294 -0.59 -2.30 -12.35
CA GLY A 294 -1.86 -1.60 -12.55
C GLY A 294 -2.92 -2.49 -13.18
N ILE A 295 -2.57 -3.14 -14.29
CA ILE A 295 -3.40 -4.15 -14.97
C ILE A 295 -3.74 -5.29 -14.02
N GLY A 296 -2.72 -5.83 -13.33
CA GLY A 296 -2.89 -6.91 -12.37
C GLY A 296 -3.94 -6.59 -11.30
N THR A 297 -3.97 -5.36 -10.78
CA THR A 297 -4.99 -4.96 -9.79
C THR A 297 -6.42 -4.97 -10.31
N ARG A 298 -6.63 -4.90 -11.62
CA ARG A 298 -7.95 -4.96 -12.25
C ARG A 298 -8.34 -6.41 -12.49
N LEU A 299 -7.40 -7.24 -12.89
CA LEU A 299 -7.60 -8.69 -13.01
C LEU A 299 -7.86 -9.38 -11.66
N SER A 300 -7.27 -8.87 -10.57
CA SER A 300 -7.49 -9.40 -9.21
C SER A 300 -8.54 -8.64 -8.40
N ASN A 301 -9.25 -7.68 -9.00
CA ASN A 301 -10.23 -6.81 -8.33
C ASN A 301 -9.69 -6.05 -7.09
N GLY A 302 -8.37 -5.86 -6.99
CA GLY A 302 -7.75 -5.05 -5.94
C GLY A 302 -6.22 -5.14 -5.95
N CYS A 303 -5.56 -4.15 -5.36
CA CYS A 303 -4.15 -4.26 -4.97
C CYS A 303 -4.02 -4.98 -3.61
N ASN A 304 -2.85 -5.02 -2.99
CA ASN A 304 -2.65 -5.67 -1.69
C ASN A 304 -3.69 -5.26 -0.63
N VAL A 305 -4.05 -3.98 -0.53
CA VAL A 305 -5.03 -3.54 0.49
C VAL A 305 -6.47 -3.97 0.19
N GLY A 306 -6.83 -4.03 -1.09
CA GLY A 306 -8.18 -4.39 -1.53
C GLY A 306 -8.39 -5.87 -1.82
N ALA A 307 -7.34 -6.61 -2.21
CA ALA A 307 -7.40 -8.01 -2.61
C ALA A 307 -6.77 -8.97 -1.59
N LEU A 308 -5.91 -8.48 -0.67
CA LEU A 308 -5.36 -9.30 0.42
C LEU A 308 -5.99 -8.92 1.77
N TYR A 309 -5.71 -7.72 2.27
CA TYR A 309 -6.08 -7.34 3.64
C TYR A 309 -7.60 -7.24 3.83
N THR A 310 -8.29 -6.53 2.93
CA THR A 310 -9.75 -6.37 3.02
C THR A 310 -10.50 -7.70 2.95
N PRO A 311 -10.22 -8.62 2.01
CA PRO A 311 -10.93 -9.90 1.94
C PRO A 311 -10.61 -10.81 3.12
N ILE A 312 -9.36 -10.89 3.59
CA ILE A 312 -9.01 -11.70 4.76
C ILE A 312 -9.73 -11.18 6.01
N ALA A 313 -9.74 -9.85 6.23
CA ALA A 313 -10.44 -9.25 7.37
C ALA A 313 -11.95 -9.48 7.34
N ASN A 314 -12.52 -9.67 6.14
CA ASN A 314 -13.93 -10.00 5.93
C ASN A 314 -14.16 -11.51 5.70
N PHE A 315 -13.27 -12.39 6.17
CA PHE A 315 -13.41 -13.85 6.07
C PHE A 315 -13.67 -14.40 4.66
N SER A 316 -13.14 -13.74 3.62
CA SER A 316 -13.21 -14.22 2.24
C SER A 316 -11.99 -15.07 1.90
N LEU A 317 -12.22 -16.24 1.29
CA LEU A 317 -11.16 -17.14 0.84
C LEU A 317 -10.30 -16.50 -0.27
N SER A 318 -10.87 -15.60 -1.07
CA SER A 318 -10.17 -14.96 -2.18
C SER A 318 -8.89 -14.24 -1.75
N GLY A 319 -8.86 -13.69 -0.52
CA GLY A 319 -7.68 -13.02 0.01
C GLY A 319 -6.51 -13.98 0.24
N TRP A 320 -6.79 -15.19 0.70
CA TRP A 320 -5.77 -16.24 0.89
C TRP A 320 -5.26 -16.80 -0.43
N ILE A 321 -6.15 -16.96 -1.42
CA ILE A 321 -5.75 -17.34 -2.78
C ILE A 321 -4.83 -16.25 -3.37
N PHE A 322 -5.23 -14.98 -3.25
CA PHE A 322 -4.41 -13.85 -3.68
C PHE A 322 -3.05 -13.83 -2.99
N PHE A 323 -2.98 -14.13 -1.69
CA PHE A 323 -1.72 -14.23 -0.94
C PHE A 323 -0.73 -15.23 -1.57
N ILE A 324 -1.20 -16.41 -1.95
CA ILE A 324 -0.35 -17.47 -2.55
C ILE A 324 0.27 -16.96 -3.85
N PHE A 325 -0.53 -16.39 -4.74
CA PHE A 325 -0.04 -15.87 -6.03
C PHE A 325 0.84 -14.62 -5.86
N LEU A 326 0.51 -13.73 -4.92
CA LEU A 326 1.33 -12.58 -4.58
C LEU A 326 2.73 -13.04 -4.10
N PHE A 327 2.78 -14.01 -3.19
CA PHE A 327 4.02 -14.55 -2.67
C PHE A 327 4.84 -15.27 -3.75
N ALA A 328 4.21 -16.12 -4.56
CA ALA A 328 4.85 -16.82 -5.67
C ALA A 328 5.38 -15.84 -6.73
N GLY A 329 4.61 -14.81 -7.09
CA GLY A 329 5.02 -13.74 -7.99
C GLY A 329 6.22 -12.96 -7.45
N GLY A 330 6.26 -12.69 -6.14
CA GLY A 330 7.41 -12.07 -5.47
C GLY A 330 8.69 -12.92 -5.56
N ILE A 331 8.58 -14.24 -5.34
CA ILE A 331 9.70 -15.18 -5.51
C ILE A 331 10.19 -15.17 -6.95
N LEU A 332 9.28 -15.30 -7.92
CA LEU A 332 9.61 -15.33 -9.34
C LEU A 332 10.28 -14.02 -9.78
N GLY A 333 9.72 -12.87 -9.40
CA GLY A 333 10.29 -11.56 -9.69
C GLY A 333 11.69 -11.38 -9.12
N ASN A 334 11.92 -11.85 -7.88
CA ASN A 334 13.24 -11.84 -7.26
C ASN A 334 14.22 -12.78 -7.97
N LYS A 335 13.78 -13.93 -8.47
CA LYS A 335 14.62 -14.88 -9.23
C LYS A 335 15.01 -14.31 -10.59
N ILE A 336 14.07 -13.70 -11.31
CA ILE A 336 14.31 -13.05 -12.61
C ILE A 336 15.30 -11.88 -12.44
N ARG A 337 15.14 -11.05 -11.41
CA ARG A 337 16.08 -9.97 -11.11
C ARG A 337 17.43 -10.48 -10.59
N GLY A 338 17.40 -11.57 -9.83
CA GLY A 338 18.53 -12.19 -9.13
C GLY A 338 19.57 -12.87 -10.04
N GLY A 339 19.35 -12.90 -11.36
CA GLY A 339 20.39 -13.28 -12.34
C GLY A 339 21.62 -12.37 -12.34
N LYS A 340 21.59 -11.23 -11.63
CA LYS A 340 22.78 -10.47 -11.23
C LYS A 340 22.86 -10.44 -9.71
N LYS A 341 23.82 -11.17 -9.14
CA LYS A 341 24.24 -11.01 -7.74
C LYS A 341 24.59 -9.53 -7.53
N ILE A 342 23.71 -8.79 -6.88
CA ILE A 342 24.12 -7.55 -6.25
C ILE A 342 24.89 -8.02 -5.02
N ASN A 343 26.22 -8.04 -5.12
CA ASN A 343 27.08 -8.19 -3.96
C ASN A 343 26.78 -6.99 -3.05
N CYS A 344 25.86 -7.17 -2.11
CA CYS A 344 25.69 -6.28 -0.98
C CYS A 344 26.75 -6.67 0.05
N VAL A 345 28.02 -6.39 -0.23
CA VAL A 345 29.12 -6.41 0.74
C VAL A 345 30.18 -5.42 0.27
N ASN A 346 30.12 -4.22 0.83
CA ASN A 346 31.19 -3.53 1.57
C ASN A 346 30.70 -2.13 1.93
#